data_AF-A0A7Y3JWT3-F1
#
_entry.id   AF-A0A7Y3JWT3-F1
#
_cell.length_a   1.000
_cell.length_b   1.000
_cell.length_c   1.000
_cell.angle_alpha   90.00
_cell.angle_beta   90.00
_cell.angle_gamma   90.00
#
_symmetry.space_group_name_H-M   'P 1'
#
loop_
_entity.id
_entity.type
_entity.pdbx_description
1 polymer ?
#
loop_
_entity_poly.entity_id
_entity_poly.type
_entity_poly.pdbx_seq_one_letter_code
_entity_poly.pdbx_strand_id
1 'polypeptide(L)'
;MNNSLLVRFTRYFRPRLIDALRGYDRERFTTDITAGITVGVIALPLAIAFAIASGAKPEAGIFTAIIAGFIISGLGGSRVQIGGPTGAFIVIVY
;
A
#
# COMPACT_ATOMS: atom_id res chain seq x y z
N MET A 1 27.28 6.78 20.93
CA MET A 1 26.01 6.93 20.19
C MET A 1 24.87 6.65 21.17
N ASN A 2 24.10 7.66 21.54
CA ASN A 2 23.23 7.63 22.73
C ASN A 2 21.89 6.92 22.44
N ASN A 3 21.51 5.94 23.25
CA ASN A 3 20.27 5.14 23.10
C ASN A 3 18.98 5.98 23.09
N SER A 4 19.03 7.23 23.56
CA SER A 4 17.89 8.16 23.59
C SER A 4 17.39 8.61 22.20
N LEU A 5 18.26 8.67 21.19
CA LEU A 5 17.87 9.02 19.81
C LEU A 5 17.16 7.87 19.09
N LEU A 6 17.60 6.63 19.32
CA LEU A 6 17.00 5.42 18.75
C LEU A 6 15.57 5.19 19.29
N VAL A 7 15.33 5.50 20.57
CA VAL A 7 13.99 5.40 21.19
C VAL A 7 13.03 6.50 20.71
N ARG A 8 13.53 7.67 20.30
CA ARG A 8 12.70 8.71 19.67
C ARG A 8 12.32 8.33 18.24
N PHE A 9 13.27 7.82 17.46
CA PHE A 9 13.04 7.46 16.06
C PHE A 9 11.96 6.37 15.91
N THR A 10 12.02 5.34 16.76
CA THR A 10 11.01 4.26 16.83
C THR A 10 9.63 4.68 17.36
N ARG A 11 9.50 5.90 17.92
CA ARG A 11 8.19 6.50 18.25
C ARG A 11 7.58 7.25 17.07
N TYR A 12 8.40 7.82 16.17
CA TYR A 12 7.92 8.54 14.99
C TYR A 12 7.53 7.59 13.86
N PHE A 13 8.29 6.51 13.64
CA PHE A 13 7.97 5.50 12.62
C PHE A 13 7.35 4.26 13.30
N ARG A 14 6.02 4.30 13.48
CA ARG A 14 5.22 3.17 13.98
C ARG A 14 4.22 2.73 12.91
N PRO A 15 4.52 1.66 12.15
CA PRO A 15 3.59 1.18 11.14
C PRO A 15 2.29 0.73 11.81
N ARG A 16 1.16 1.17 11.26
CA ARG A 16 -0.16 0.93 11.83
C ARG A 16 -0.52 -0.54 11.86
N LEU A 17 0.15 -1.36 11.05
CA LEU A 17 0.04 -2.81 11.05
C LEU A 17 0.25 -3.42 12.44
N ILE A 18 1.23 -2.93 13.22
CA ILE A 18 1.52 -3.47 14.56
C ILE A 18 0.32 -3.26 15.49
N ASP A 19 -0.34 -2.10 15.41
CA ASP A 19 -1.54 -1.83 16.20
C ASP A 19 -2.76 -2.58 15.65
N ALA A 20 -2.86 -2.74 14.32
CA ALA A 20 -3.98 -3.38 13.66
C ALA A 20 -4.06 -4.88 13.94
N LEU A 21 -2.90 -5.53 14.11
CA LEU A 21 -2.80 -6.95 14.45
C LEU A 21 -3.10 -7.24 15.93
N ARG A 22 -3.12 -6.22 16.81
CA ARG A 22 -3.49 -6.39 18.21
C ARG A 22 -4.99 -6.60 18.34
N GLY A 23 -5.41 -7.78 18.81
CA GLY A 23 -6.82 -8.14 18.92
C GLY A 23 -7.47 -8.35 17.55
N TYR A 24 -6.73 -8.96 16.61
CA TYR A 24 -7.26 -9.37 15.32
C TYR A 24 -8.11 -10.64 15.48
N ASP A 25 -9.35 -10.61 15.01
CA ASP A 25 -10.32 -11.69 15.12
C ASP A 25 -10.70 -12.26 13.74
N ARG A 26 -11.44 -13.37 13.74
CA ARG A 26 -11.85 -14.06 12.50
C ARG A 26 -12.82 -13.22 11.66
N GLU A 27 -13.65 -12.41 12.29
CA GLU A 27 -14.63 -11.56 11.62
C GLU A 27 -13.96 -10.43 10.84
N ARG A 28 -12.95 -9.78 11.43
CA ARG A 28 -12.09 -8.81 10.74
C ARG A 28 -11.33 -9.45 9.59
N PHE A 29 -10.81 -10.66 9.77
CA PHE A 29 -10.14 -11.38 8.69
C PHE A 29 -11.04 -11.59 7.48
N THR A 30 -12.27 -12.05 7.67
CA THR A 30 -13.22 -12.23 6.56
C THR A 30 -13.61 -10.90 5.91
N THR A 31 -13.76 -9.85 6.71
CA THR A 31 -14.08 -8.50 6.21
C THR A 31 -12.91 -7.93 5.40
N ASP A 32 -11.69 -8.06 5.88
CA ASP A 32 -10.48 -7.57 5.22
C ASP A 32 -10.22 -8.32 3.90
N ILE A 33 -10.47 -9.64 3.86
CA ILE A 33 -10.36 -10.41 2.61
C ILE A 33 -11.38 -9.95 1.57
N THR A 34 -12.64 -9.83 1.94
CA THR A 34 -13.70 -9.41 0.99
C THR A 34 -13.48 -7.99 0.48
N ALA A 35 -13.05 -7.08 1.36
CA ALA A 35 -12.63 -5.74 0.99
C ALA A 35 -11.40 -5.75 0.06
N GLY A 36 -10.37 -6.55 0.38
CA GLY A 36 -9.16 -6.67 -0.42
C GLY A 36 -9.41 -7.21 -1.82
N ILE A 37 -10.28 -8.22 -1.97
CA ILE A 37 -10.70 -8.73 -3.28
C ILE A 37 -11.42 -7.64 -4.09
N THR A 38 -12.38 -6.96 -3.47
CA THR A 38 -13.16 -5.90 -4.13
C THR A 38 -12.25 -4.78 -4.63
N VAL A 39 -11.36 -4.29 -3.76
CA VAL A 39 -10.37 -3.26 -4.09
C VAL A 39 -9.40 -3.76 -5.17
N GLY A 40 -8.92 -5.00 -5.07
CA GLY A 40 -7.99 -5.58 -6.05
C GLY A 40 -8.56 -5.66 -7.46
N VAL A 41 -9.84 -6.04 -7.59
CA VAL A 41 -10.55 -6.07 -8.88
C VAL A 41 -10.62 -4.68 -9.52
N ILE A 42 -10.80 -3.63 -8.72
CA ILE A 42 -10.82 -2.24 -9.21
C ILE A 42 -9.39 -1.74 -9.50
N ALA A 43 -8.42 -2.14 -8.69
CA ALA A 43 -7.04 -1.67 -8.79
C ALA A 43 -6.30 -2.20 -10.02
N LEU A 44 -6.56 -3.44 -10.44
CA LEU A 44 -5.92 -4.06 -11.61
C LEU A 44 -6.10 -3.25 -12.92
N PRO A 45 -7.33 -2.95 -13.39
CA PRO A 45 -7.52 -2.17 -14.60
C PRO A 45 -6.99 -0.73 -14.45
N LEU A 46 -7.10 -0.13 -13.26
CA LEU A 46 -6.58 1.21 -12.98
C LEU A 46 -5.05 1.27 -13.12
N ALA A 47 -4.34 0.28 -12.59
CA ALA A 47 -2.88 0.20 -12.67
C ALA A 47 -2.38 0.04 -14.12
N ILE A 48 -3.08 -0.78 -14.92
CA ILE A 48 -2.79 -0.95 -16.35
C ILE A 48 -3.01 0.37 -17.10
N ALA A 49 -4.16 1.03 -16.86
CA ALA A 49 -4.49 2.30 -17.49
C ALA A 49 -3.44 3.38 -17.18
N PHE A 50 -2.99 3.46 -15.92
CA PHE A 50 -1.98 4.42 -15.50
C PHE A 50 -0.61 4.17 -16.10
N ALA A 51 -0.20 2.91 -16.25
CA ALA A 51 1.07 2.58 -16.92
C ALA A 51 1.05 2.98 -18.40
N ILE A 52 -0.06 2.69 -19.10
CA ILE A 52 -0.21 3.08 -20.51
C ILE A 52 -0.23 4.60 -20.65
N ALA A 53 -0.96 5.30 -19.77
CA ALA A 53 -1.04 6.75 -19.76
C ALA A 53 0.31 7.43 -19.48
N SER A 54 1.23 6.75 -18.77
CA SER A 54 2.57 7.24 -18.50
C SER A 54 3.60 6.82 -19.56
N GLY A 55 3.19 6.23 -20.68
CA GLY A 55 4.09 5.71 -21.71
C GLY A 55 4.85 4.43 -21.33
N ALA A 56 4.56 3.83 -20.17
CA ALA A 56 5.17 2.58 -19.73
C ALA A 56 4.41 1.37 -20.28
N LYS A 57 5.04 0.19 -20.22
CA LYS A 57 4.37 -1.06 -20.58
C LYS A 57 3.33 -1.46 -19.52
N PRO A 58 2.19 -2.07 -19.88
CA PRO A 58 1.14 -2.49 -18.95
C PRO A 58 1.63 -3.30 -17.74
N GLU A 59 2.62 -4.16 -17.95
CA GLU A 59 3.18 -5.03 -16.92
C GLU A 59 3.83 -4.21 -15.80
N ALA A 60 4.43 -3.06 -16.12
CA ALA A 60 5.03 -2.17 -15.13
C ALA A 60 3.98 -1.60 -14.16
N GLY A 61 2.75 -1.36 -14.61
CA GLY A 61 1.64 -0.95 -13.75
C GLY A 61 1.26 -2.04 -12.77
N ILE A 62 1.16 -3.27 -13.25
CA ILE A 62 0.82 -4.45 -12.43
C ILE A 62 1.92 -4.72 -11.38
N PHE A 63 3.19 -4.74 -11.79
CA PHE A 63 4.31 -4.95 -10.87
C PHE A 63 4.36 -3.86 -9.80
N THR A 64 4.21 -2.60 -10.21
CA THR A 64 4.16 -1.47 -9.26
C THR A 64 2.99 -1.61 -8.29
N ALA A 65 1.79 -1.95 -8.76
CA ALA A 65 0.61 -2.10 -7.90
C ALA A 65 0.81 -3.20 -6.85
N ILE A 66 1.39 -4.34 -7.24
CA ILE A 66 1.65 -5.45 -6.31
C ILE A 66 2.72 -5.05 -5.29
N ILE A 67 3.90 -4.63 -5.77
CA ILE A 67 5.06 -4.37 -4.91
C ILE A 67 4.79 -3.18 -3.99
N ALA A 68 4.31 -2.06 -4.54
CA ALA A 68 3.99 -0.87 -3.74
C ALA A 68 2.81 -1.14 -2.80
N GLY A 69 1.81 -1.90 -3.23
CA GLY A 69 0.68 -2.31 -2.38
C GLY A 69 1.14 -3.05 -1.12
N PHE A 70 2.03 -4.05 -1.27
CA PHE A 70 2.57 -4.78 -0.12
C PHE A 70 3.44 -3.90 0.80
N ILE A 71 4.34 -3.10 0.22
CA ILE A 71 5.25 -2.24 1.00
C ILE A 71 4.44 -1.19 1.78
N ILE A 72 3.50 -0.51 1.12
CA ILE A 72 2.69 0.56 1.73
C ILE A 72 1.72 -0.02 2.75
N SER A 73 1.12 -1.19 2.51
CA SER A 73 0.25 -1.84 3.51
C SER A 73 1.02 -2.27 4.76
N GLY A 74 2.27 -2.73 4.58
CA GLY A 74 3.13 -3.17 5.69
C GLY A 74 3.72 -2.02 6.52
N LEU A 75 4.15 -0.96 5.86
CA LEU A 75 4.85 0.18 6.48
C LEU A 75 3.96 1.42 6.69
N GLY A 76 2.70 1.36 6.24
CA GLY A 76 1.77 2.48 6.22
C GLY A 76 1.29 2.93 7.60
N GLY A 77 0.69 4.12 7.62
CA GLY A 77 0.17 4.77 8.82
C GLY A 77 -1.33 4.55 9.06
N SER A 78 -2.05 3.97 8.10
CA SER A 78 -3.49 3.73 8.16
C SER A 78 -3.84 2.25 7.94
N ARG A 79 -4.95 1.82 8.55
CA ARG A 79 -5.46 0.44 8.47
C ARG A 79 -6.07 0.10 7.12
N VAL A 80 -6.51 1.12 6.37
CA VAL A 80 -7.24 0.98 5.09
C VAL A 80 -6.51 1.69 3.95
N GLN A 81 -5.19 1.85 4.08
CA GLN A 81 -4.38 2.50 3.05
C GLN A 81 -4.12 1.53 1.90
N ILE A 82 -4.28 2.02 0.67
CA ILE A 82 -3.98 1.27 -0.55
C ILE A 82 -2.80 1.96 -1.24
N GLY A 83 -1.81 1.18 -1.64
CA GLY A 83 -0.62 1.65 -2.34
C GLY A 83 -0.58 1.15 -3.78
N GLY A 84 -0.06 1.97 -4.70
CA GLY A 84 0.04 1.60 -6.12
C GLY A 84 0.34 2.80 -7.03
N PRO A 85 0.35 2.59 -8.36
CA PRO A 85 0.49 3.67 -9.33
C PRO A 85 -0.65 4.68 -9.15
N THR A 86 -0.32 5.98 -9.17
CA THR A 86 -1.25 7.07 -8.85
C THR A 86 -1.33 8.06 -9.99
N GLY A 87 -2.56 8.43 -10.36
CA GLY A 87 -2.85 9.37 -11.45
C GLY A 87 -2.06 10.69 -11.39
N ALA A 88 -1.87 11.22 -10.19
CA ALA A 88 -1.13 12.47 -9.95
C ALA A 88 0.34 12.44 -10.42
N PHE A 89 0.96 11.26 -10.52
CA PHE A 89 2.36 11.12 -10.90
C PHE A 89 2.56 10.71 -12.37
N ILE A 90 1.50 10.38 -13.11
CA ILE A 90 1.58 9.92 -14.50
C ILE A 90 2.28 10.94 -15.39
N VAL A 91 1.94 12.22 -15.26
CA VAL A 91 2.47 13.32 -16.08
C VAL A 91 3.97 13.52 -15.90
N ILE A 92 4.54 13.08 -14.77
CA ILE A 92 5.98 13.21 -14.48
C ILE A 92 6.78 12.09 -15.15
N VAL A 93 6.15 10.94 -15.41
CA VAL A 93 6.80 9.75 -15.96
C VAL A 93 6.80 9.74 -17.49
N TYR A 94 5.84 10.43 -18.13
CA TYR A 94 5.77 10.63 -19.58
C TYR A 94 6.81 11.66 -20.07
#